data_AF-A0A6P1KNR8-F1
#
_entry.id   AF-A0A6P1KNR8-F1
#
_cell.length_a   1.000
_cell.length_b   1.000
_cell.length_c   1.000
_cell.angle_alpha   90.00
_cell.angle_beta   90.00
_cell.angle_gamma   90.00
#
_symmetry.space_group_name_H-M   'P 1'
#
loop_
_entity.id
_entity.type
_entity.pdbx_description
1 polymer ?
#
loop_
_entity_poly.entity_id
_entity_poly.type
_entity_poly.pdbx_seq_one_letter_code
_entity_poly.pdbx_strand_id
1 'polypeptide(L)' 'MKSSVTKVFRKKLDELPASESLKQELLHYAKAVSQETLLQKKRRSGILKGTFVLPLPDDFDEPLEVFKEYIE' A
#
# COMPACT_ATOMS: atom_id res chain seq x y z
N MET A 1 19.15 6.79 -7.15
CA MET A 1 19.37 5.35 -7.44
C MET A 1 18.23 4.70 -8.23
N LYS A 2 17.62 5.36 -9.24
CA LYS A 2 16.54 4.79 -10.09
C LYS A 2 16.99 4.46 -11.53
N SER A 3 18.25 4.07 -11.75
CA SER A 3 18.81 3.97 -13.13
C SER A 3 19.35 2.60 -13.54
N SER A 4 19.56 1.64 -12.63
CA SER A 4 20.14 0.35 -13.01
C SER A 4 19.12 -0.69 -13.48
N VAL A 5 17.95 -0.77 -12.83
CA VAL A 5 16.97 -1.85 -13.10
C VAL A 5 16.33 -1.72 -14.49
N THR A 6 15.96 -0.51 -14.89
CA THR A 6 15.37 -0.24 -16.22
C THR A 6 16.38 -0.47 -17.35
N LYS A 7 17.66 -0.24 -17.10
CA LYS A 7 18.75 -0.47 -18.06
C LYS A 7 18.97 -1.95 -18.33
N VAL A 8 18.93 -2.78 -17.28
CA VAL A 8 19.06 -4.25 -17.39
C VAL A 8 17.84 -4.84 -18.10
N PHE A 9 16.63 -4.40 -17.73
CA PHE A 9 15.38 -4.87 -18.36
C PHE A 9 15.37 -4.57 -19.86
N ARG A 10 15.78 -3.35 -20.27
CA ARG A 10 15.81 -2.97 -21.69
C ARG A 10 16.81 -3.80 -22.48
N LYS A 11 18.02 -4.03 -21.95
CA LYS A 11 19.01 -4.91 -22.57
C LYS A 11 18.46 -6.33 -22.78
N LYS A 12 17.74 -6.86 -21.78
CA LYS A 12 17.11 -8.19 -21.89
C LYS A 12 15.96 -8.24 -22.88
N LEU A 13 15.23 -7.14 -23.05
CA LEU A 13 14.15 -7.02 -24.03
C LEU A 13 14.68 -6.99 -25.46
N ASP A 14 15.85 -6.38 -25.67
CA ASP A 14 16.54 -6.32 -26.97
C ASP A 14 17.12 -7.70 -27.38
N GLU A 15 17.51 -8.53 -26.40
CA GLU A 15 18.01 -9.91 -26.61
C GLU A 15 16.87 -10.91 -26.94
N LEU A 16 15.59 -10.53 -26.81
CA LEU A 16 14.47 -11.42 -27.04
C LEU A 16 14.09 -11.49 -28.53
N PRO A 17 13.89 -12.68 -29.12
CA PRO A 17 13.33 -12.83 -30.47
C PRO A 17 11.81 -12.63 -30.47
N ALA A 18 11.35 -11.46 -30.00
CA ALA A 18 9.96 -11.05 -29.99
C ALA A 18 9.71 -9.97 -31.06
N SER A 19 8.46 -9.87 -31.54
CA SER A 19 8.05 -8.77 -32.41
C SER A 19 8.16 -7.43 -31.70
N GLU A 20 8.42 -6.36 -32.45
CA GLU A 20 8.55 -5.00 -31.89
C GLU A 20 7.28 -4.54 -31.16
N SER A 21 6.10 -4.98 -31.62
CA SER A 21 4.82 -4.72 -30.95
C SER A 21 4.75 -5.33 -29.55
N LEU A 22 5.19 -6.59 -29.39
CA LEU A 22 5.16 -7.28 -28.10
C LEU A 22 6.15 -6.65 -27.11
N LYS A 23 7.32 -6.21 -27.58
CA LYS A 23 8.29 -5.50 -26.75
C LYS A 23 7.70 -4.19 -26.20
N GLN A 24 6.95 -3.45 -27.01
CA GLN A 24 6.29 -2.22 -26.60
C GLN A 24 5.20 -2.46 -25.55
N GLU A 25 4.39 -3.50 -25.72
CA GLU A 25 3.36 -3.88 -24.75
C GLU A 25 3.95 -4.31 -23.40
N LEU A 26 5.01 -5.13 -23.42
CA LEU A 26 5.72 -5.54 -22.22
C LEU A 26 6.33 -4.35 -21.47
N LEU A 27 6.90 -3.38 -22.21
CA LEU A 27 7.43 -2.15 -21.61
C LEU A 27 6.31 -1.31 -20.98
N HIS A 28 5.15 -1.23 -21.63
CA HIS A 28 3.98 -0.53 -21.12
C HIS A 28 3.46 -1.16 -19.82
N TYR A 29 3.29 -2.49 -19.80
CA TYR A 29 2.84 -3.23 -18.63
C TYR A 29 3.83 -3.11 -17.45
N ALA A 30 5.13 -3.26 -17.72
CA ALA A 30 6.17 -3.10 -16.70
C ALA A 30 6.13 -1.70 -16.04
N LYS A 31 5.86 -0.66 -16.84
CA LYS A 31 5.70 0.72 -16.34
C LYS A 31 4.44 0.89 -15.50
N ALA A 32 3.31 0.31 -15.92
CA ALA A 32 2.06 0.34 -15.17
C ALA A 32 2.19 -0.31 -13.79
N VAL A 33 2.79 -1.51 -13.72
CA VAL A 33 3.05 -2.21 -12.46
C VAL A 33 3.99 -1.42 -11.55
N SER A 34 5.03 -0.78 -12.11
CA SER A 34 5.92 0.10 -11.33
C SER A 34 5.22 1.35 -10.80
N GLN A 35 4.15 1.83 -11.45
CA GLN A 35 3.38 2.99 -10.98
C GLN A 35 2.34 2.58 -9.93
N GLU A 36 1.67 1.45 -10.11
CA GLU A 36 0.71 0.90 -9.14
C GLU A 36 1.39 0.51 -7.82
N THR A 37 2.60 -0.06 -7.87
CA THR A 37 3.39 -0.37 -6.67
C THR A 37 3.86 0.88 -5.90
N LEU A 38 3.93 2.05 -6.54
CA LEU A 38 4.18 3.33 -5.86
C LEU A 38 2.91 3.94 -5.26
N LEU A 39 1.73 3.58 -5.77
CA LEU A 39 0.43 4.02 -5.24
C LEU A 39 -0.05 3.15 -4.08
N GLN A 40 0.44 1.92 -3.96
CA GLN A 40 0.13 1.05 -2.82
C GLN A 40 1.10 1.26 -1.64
N LYS A 41 0.50 1.49 -0.47
CA LYS A 41 1.11 1.57 0.88
C LYS A 41 1.89 2.84 1.23
N LYS A 42 1.14 3.94 1.41
CA LYS A 42 1.29 4.65 2.69
C LYS A 42 0.41 3.94 3.72
N ARG A 43 1.01 3.34 4.74
CA ARG A 43 0.27 2.87 5.92
C ARG A 43 -0.46 4.08 6.51
N ARG A 44 -1.78 4.13 6.37
CA ARG A 44 -2.65 5.18 6.93
C ARG A 44 -3.03 4.86 8.39
N SER A 45 -2.10 4.28 9.14
CA SER A 45 -2.28 4.08 10.58
C SER A 45 -2.25 5.44 11.26
N GLY A 46 -3.28 5.76 12.05
CA GLY A 46 -3.36 7.04 12.76
C GLY A 46 -3.71 8.23 11.89
N ILE A 47 -4.33 8.05 10.70
CA ILE A 47 -4.79 9.17 9.87
C ILE A 47 -5.83 10.05 10.58
N LEU A 48 -6.53 9.47 11.57
CA LEU A 48 -7.47 10.15 12.45
C LEU A 48 -6.90 10.40 13.86
N LYS A 49 -5.60 10.15 14.08
CA LYS A 49 -4.99 10.36 15.41
C LYS A 49 -5.01 11.85 15.73
N GLY A 50 -5.68 12.22 16.80
CA GLY A 50 -5.80 13.62 17.24
C GLY A 50 -6.79 14.46 16.43
N THR A 51 -7.56 13.88 15.51
CA THR A 51 -8.63 14.61 14.80
C THR A 51 -9.94 14.62 15.57
N PHE A 52 -10.08 13.73 16.55
CA PHE A 52 -11.21 13.68 17.45
C PHE A 52 -10.72 13.80 18.89
N VAL A 53 -11.25 14.77 19.61
CA VAL A 53 -11.36 14.71 21.07
C VAL A 53 -12.75 14.17 21.30
N LEU A 54 -12.87 12.88 21.66
CA LEU A 54 -14.15 12.35 22.09
C LEU A 54 -14.49 13.04 23.41
N PRO A 55 -15.58 13.80 23.53
CA PRO A 55 -16.09 14.22 24.83
C PRO A 55 -16.66 12.95 25.48
N LEU A 56 -15.77 12.15 26.04
CA LEU A 56 -16.16 10.98 26.81
C LEU A 56 -16.73 11.48 28.13
N PRO A 57 -17.86 10.94 28.57
CA PRO A 57 -18.30 11.07 29.95
C PRO A 57 -17.19 10.65 30.93
N ASP A 58 -17.19 11.23 32.13
CA ASP A 58 -16.20 10.90 33.16
C ASP A 58 -16.28 9.42 33.60
N ASP A 59 -17.42 8.76 33.36
CA ASP A 59 -17.72 7.37 33.69
C ASP A 59 -17.55 6.39 32.52
N PHE A 60 -16.95 6.80 31.39
CA PHE A 60 -16.81 5.92 30.21
C PHE A 60 -16.02 4.63 30.49
N ASP A 61 -15.00 4.71 31.35
CA ASP A 61 -14.16 3.57 31.72
C ASP A 61 -14.79 2.70 32.83
N GLU A 62 -15.99 3.06 33.34
CA GLU A 62 -16.66 2.26 34.36
C GLU A 62 -17.15 0.92 33.78
N PRO A 63 -16.95 -0.19 34.52
CA PRO A 63 -17.41 -1.50 34.07
C PRO A 63 -18.94 -1.53 34.05
N LEU A 64 -19.50 -1.91 32.90
CA LEU A 64 -20.94 -2.10 32.81
C LEU A 64 -21.35 -3.29 33.69
N GLU A 65 -22.39 -3.08 34.49
CA GLU A 65 -22.94 -4.09 35.41
C GLU A 65 -23.19 -5.44 34.72
N VAL A 66 -23.67 -5.40 33.48
CA VAL A 66 -23.98 -6.59 32.65
C VAL A 66 -22.73 -7.41 32.31
N PHE A 67 -21.55 -6.81 32.33
CA PHE A 67 -20.29 -7.49 32.00
C PHE A 67 -19.51 -7.98 33.22
N LYS A 68 -19.97 -7.70 34.44
CA LYS A 68 -19.29 -8.17 35.67
C LYS A 68 -19.18 -9.69 35.73
N GLU A 69 -20.24 -10.40 35.34
CA GLU A 69 -20.29 -11.86 35.29
C GLU A 69 -19.30 -12.49 34.28
N TYR A 70 -18.73 -11.70 33.37
CA TYR A 70 -17.82 -12.17 32.31
C TYR A 70 -16.35 -11.81 32.54
N ILE A 71 -16.06 -10.95 33.53
CA ILE A 71 -14.71 -10.48 33.87
C ILE A 71 -14.13 -11.27 35.07
N GLU A 72 -14.97 -12.02 35.79
CA GLU A 72 -14.59 -12.97 36.86
C GLU A 72 -14.14 -14.33 36.30
#